data_AF-A0A6I7P3A4-F1
#
_entry.id   AF-A0A6I7P3A4-F1
#
_cell.length_a   1.000
_cell.length_b   1.000
_cell.length_c   1.000
_cell.angle_alpha   90.00
_cell.angle_beta   90.00
_cell.angle_gamma   90.00
#
_symmetry.space_group_name_H-M   'P 1'
#
loop_
_entity.id
_entity.type
_entity.pdbx_description
1 polymer ?
#
loop_
_entity_poly.entity_id
_entity_poly.type
_entity_poly.pdbx_seq_one_letter_code
_entity_poly.pdbx_strand_id
1 'polypeptide(L)'
;MAIFDRESLVQQLQRHWAFGERFVLAWTLARDVIQVLLLPRDAYLELRRSNPLSWTQPLAHTPDAWAALRAQHAESARVVRCVCAGALGRSQRHNLDALIARYAVTLSPPRPVLLFDLAGFTLLGPTDQLLHLAALERALSEAEDCLTRHDHPLALRRTTTGDGFYVWDDAPTAPAESRLLALLLLTIASFRRQGAELGFGSDALKVCAGIGRYWHMHRIEHGQPQADGYIVGEITIELARLMAECAPGHVLLALGHQGQNLPRLAKAVVEANRWVRLCDSASGQAIQAKLAAKPKPGGGLAPAVQLFRAKHGWVYRALELALRCTAVAGPDRTRSAPLAAPRG
;
A
#
# COMPACT_ATOMS: atom_id res chain seq x y z
N MET A 1 -31.74 -22.87 -2.40
CA MET A 1 -31.18 -21.53 -2.11
C MET A 1 -30.28 -21.17 -3.28
N ALA A 2 -30.61 -20.16 -4.09
CA ALA A 2 -29.78 -19.79 -5.24
C ALA A 2 -28.47 -19.16 -4.76
N ILE A 3 -27.34 -19.69 -5.23
CA ILE A 3 -25.99 -19.24 -4.88
C ILE A 3 -25.69 -17.99 -5.71
N PHE A 4 -25.07 -16.98 -5.09
CA PHE A 4 -24.62 -15.77 -5.77
C PHE A 4 -23.65 -16.12 -6.91
N ASP A 5 -24.07 -15.85 -8.15
CA ASP A 5 -23.24 -16.02 -9.33
C ASP A 5 -22.33 -14.80 -9.54
N ARG A 6 -21.16 -14.86 -8.90
CA ARG A 6 -20.11 -13.84 -9.01
C ARG A 6 -19.57 -13.71 -10.44
N GLU A 7 -19.48 -14.81 -11.17
CA GLU A 7 -18.82 -14.85 -12.47
C GLU A 7 -19.66 -14.11 -13.52
N SER A 8 -20.97 -14.34 -13.53
CA SER A 8 -21.90 -13.61 -14.40
C SER A 8 -21.88 -12.11 -14.14
N LEU A 9 -21.80 -11.67 -12.88
CA LEU A 9 -21.65 -10.26 -12.56
C LEU A 9 -20.36 -9.68 -13.12
N VAL A 10 -19.23 -10.39 -12.96
CA VAL A 10 -17.92 -9.98 -13.49
C VAL A 10 -17.97 -9.83 -15.01
N GLN A 11 -18.56 -10.79 -15.72
CA GLN A 11 -18.72 -10.72 -17.18
C GLN A 11 -19.63 -9.57 -17.63
N GLN A 12 -20.70 -9.26 -16.87
CA GLN A 12 -21.56 -8.10 -17.14
C GLN A 12 -20.79 -6.79 -16.94
N LEU A 13 -20.10 -6.63 -15.81
CA LEU A 13 -19.29 -5.43 -15.52
C LEU A 13 -18.21 -5.21 -16.57
N GLN A 14 -17.49 -6.25 -16.99
CA GLN A 14 -16.46 -6.17 -18.03
C GLN A 14 -17.00 -5.66 -19.35
N ARG A 15 -18.12 -6.23 -19.83
CA ARG A 15 -18.76 -5.80 -21.08
C ARG A 15 -19.11 -4.32 -21.08
N HIS A 16 -19.57 -3.80 -19.94
CA HIS A 16 -20.00 -2.41 -19.85
C HIS A 16 -18.88 -1.42 -19.54
N TRP A 17 -17.87 -1.86 -18.79
CA TRP A 17 -16.64 -1.10 -18.52
C TRP A 17 -15.80 -0.91 -19.79
N ALA A 18 -15.88 -1.86 -20.74
CA ALA A 18 -15.30 -1.77 -22.08
C ALA A 18 -13.81 -1.40 -22.03
N PHE A 19 -13.01 -2.22 -21.35
CA PHE A 19 -11.56 -2.06 -21.25
C PHE A 19 -11.08 -0.70 -20.70
N GLY A 20 -11.90 -0.03 -19.89
CA GLY A 20 -11.57 1.26 -19.29
C GLY A 20 -12.04 2.48 -20.10
N GLU A 21 -12.85 2.30 -21.14
CA GLU A 21 -13.56 3.41 -21.79
C GLU A 21 -14.59 4.06 -20.87
N ARG A 22 -15.09 3.33 -19.88
CA ARG A 22 -16.05 3.82 -18.89
C ARG A 22 -15.61 3.43 -17.50
N PHE A 23 -15.78 4.31 -16.52
CA PHE A 23 -15.50 4.02 -15.13
C PHE A 23 -16.77 4.02 -14.30
N VAL A 24 -16.80 3.15 -13.29
CA VAL A 24 -17.89 3.16 -12.32
C VAL A 24 -17.78 4.39 -11.44
N LEU A 25 -18.88 5.15 -11.38
CA LEU A 25 -19.06 6.31 -10.51
C LEU A 25 -19.78 5.95 -9.21
N ALA A 26 -20.82 5.12 -9.31
CA ALA A 26 -21.63 4.70 -8.17
C ALA A 26 -22.33 3.37 -8.48
N TRP A 27 -22.75 2.63 -7.45
CA TRP A 27 -23.59 1.44 -7.63
C TRP A 27 -24.61 1.31 -6.49
N THR A 28 -25.76 0.69 -6.76
CA THR A 28 -26.75 0.41 -5.71
C THR A 28 -27.36 -0.98 -5.91
N LEU A 29 -27.88 -1.57 -4.82
CA LEU A 29 -28.59 -2.84 -4.84
C LEU A 29 -30.08 -2.58 -4.66
N ALA A 30 -30.86 -2.85 -5.70
CA ALA A 30 -32.31 -2.79 -5.67
C ALA A 30 -32.88 -4.22 -5.80
N ARG A 31 -33.31 -4.80 -4.67
CA ARG A 31 -33.70 -6.22 -4.55
C ARG A 31 -32.53 -7.12 -4.96
N ASP A 32 -32.62 -7.78 -6.11
CA ASP A 32 -31.61 -8.69 -6.67
C ASP A 32 -30.91 -8.12 -7.92
N VAL A 33 -31.08 -6.82 -8.18
CA VAL A 33 -30.47 -6.12 -9.31
C VAL A 33 -29.44 -5.12 -8.82
N ILE A 34 -28.21 -5.26 -9.28
CA ILE A 34 -27.17 -4.27 -9.09
C ILE A 34 -27.30 -3.23 -10.19
N GLN A 35 -27.50 -1.98 -9.80
CA GLN A 35 -27.51 -0.86 -10.74
C GLN A 35 -26.17 -0.15 -10.64
N VAL A 36 -25.49 0.00 -11.78
CA VAL A 36 -24.17 0.61 -11.88
C VAL A 36 -24.28 1.86 -12.71
N LEU A 37 -23.74 2.96 -12.20
CA LEU A 37 -23.64 4.24 -12.90
C LEU A 37 -22.24 4.35 -13.49
N LEU A 38 -22.15 4.35 -14.82
CA LEU A 38 -20.90 4.42 -15.57
C LEU A 38 -20.77 5.77 -16.25
N LEU A 39 -19.60 6.40 -16.16
CA LEU A 39 -19.26 7.58 -16.95
C LEU A 39 -18.23 7.23 -18.03
N PRO A 40 -18.28 7.85 -19.21
CA PRO A 40 -17.16 7.87 -20.14
C PRO A 40 -15.88 8.34 -19.43
N ARG A 41 -14.74 7.74 -19.78
CA ARG A 41 -13.44 8.00 -19.16
C ARG A 41 -13.14 9.49 -19.02
N ASP A 42 -13.32 10.27 -20.08
CA ASP A 42 -12.92 11.68 -20.09
C ASP A 42 -13.82 12.52 -19.17
N ALA A 43 -15.13 12.26 -19.20
CA ALA A 43 -16.09 12.87 -18.27
C ALA A 43 -15.80 12.48 -16.80
N TYR A 44 -15.40 11.22 -16.57
CA TYR A 44 -15.01 10.75 -15.24
C TYR A 44 -13.78 11.49 -14.72
N LEU A 45 -12.72 11.57 -15.53
CA LEU A 45 -11.46 12.21 -15.12
C LEU A 45 -11.63 13.72 -14.91
N GLU A 46 -12.47 14.38 -15.72
CA GLU A 46 -12.78 15.80 -15.53
C GLU A 46 -13.60 16.05 -14.26
N LEU A 47 -14.57 15.18 -13.97
CA LEU A 47 -15.29 15.21 -12.69
C LEU A 47 -14.33 15.04 -11.50
N ARG A 48 -13.38 14.10 -11.61
CA ARG A 48 -12.37 13.87 -10.57
C ARG A 48 -11.39 15.03 -10.41
N ARG A 49 -11.09 15.76 -11.49
CA ARG A 49 -10.23 16.95 -11.48
C ARG A 49 -10.91 18.14 -10.81
N SER A 50 -12.18 18.36 -11.11
CA SER A 50 -12.98 19.48 -10.58
C SER A 50 -13.43 19.29 -9.13
N ASN A 51 -13.63 18.05 -8.68
CA ASN A 51 -14.01 17.75 -7.30
C ASN A 51 -13.28 16.51 -6.76
N PRO A 52 -11.98 16.60 -6.44
CA PRO A 52 -11.21 15.44 -6.00
C PRO A 52 -11.63 14.95 -4.60
N LEU A 53 -12.07 15.87 -3.72
CA LEU A 53 -12.24 15.60 -2.29
C LEU A 53 -13.56 14.93 -1.90
N SER A 54 -14.62 15.06 -2.71
CA SER A 54 -15.93 14.51 -2.37
C SER A 54 -16.05 12.99 -2.50
N TRP A 55 -14.95 12.27 -2.79
CA TRP A 55 -15.01 10.88 -3.23
C TRP A 55 -13.98 9.94 -2.60
N THR A 56 -13.59 10.20 -1.34
CA THR A 56 -12.73 9.30 -0.57
C THR A 56 -13.52 8.07 -0.06
N GLN A 57 -13.70 7.05 -0.92
CA GLN A 57 -14.24 5.69 -0.67
C GLN A 57 -15.74 5.54 -0.28
N PRO A 58 -16.40 4.40 -0.62
CA PRO A 58 -16.50 3.71 -1.91
C PRO A 58 -17.65 4.27 -2.78
N LEU A 59 -17.76 3.75 -4.01
CA LEU A 59 -18.78 4.07 -5.01
C LEU A 59 -20.18 4.15 -4.37
N ALA A 60 -20.86 5.30 -4.52
CA ALA A 60 -21.95 5.72 -3.62
C ALA A 60 -22.96 4.64 -3.22
N HIS A 61 -23.14 4.57 -1.91
CA HIS A 61 -24.00 3.69 -1.14
C HIS A 61 -25.29 4.44 -0.78
N THR A 62 -26.37 3.68 -0.67
CA THR A 62 -27.78 4.09 -0.51
C THR A 62 -28.48 4.47 -1.82
N PRO A 63 -29.74 4.02 -2.01
CA PRO A 63 -30.56 4.39 -3.17
C PRO A 63 -30.66 5.90 -3.41
N ASP A 64 -30.72 6.71 -2.34
CA ASP A 64 -30.90 8.16 -2.43
C ASP A 64 -29.66 8.87 -2.96
N ALA A 65 -28.48 8.53 -2.42
CA ALA A 65 -27.21 9.09 -2.92
C ALA A 65 -26.96 8.67 -4.38
N TRP A 66 -27.29 7.43 -4.73
CA TRP A 66 -27.22 6.95 -6.11
C TRP A 66 -28.17 7.72 -7.03
N ALA A 67 -29.41 7.97 -6.60
CA ALA A 67 -30.40 8.72 -7.37
C ALA A 67 -29.97 10.17 -7.60
N ALA A 68 -29.41 10.83 -6.57
CA ALA A 68 -28.88 12.18 -6.68
C ALA A 68 -27.73 12.26 -7.69
N LEU A 69 -26.76 11.35 -7.62
CA LEU A 69 -25.65 11.29 -8.58
C LEU A 69 -26.11 10.98 -9.99
N ARG A 70 -27.09 10.10 -10.15
CA ARG A 70 -27.70 9.84 -11.46
C ARG A 70 -28.36 11.09 -12.01
N ALA A 71 -29.11 11.84 -11.20
CA ALA A 71 -29.77 13.07 -11.63
C ALA A 71 -28.73 14.13 -12.04
N GLN A 72 -27.66 14.28 -11.26
CA GLN A 72 -26.56 15.21 -11.56
C GLN A 72 -25.83 14.91 -12.87
N HIS A 73 -25.75 13.63 -13.24
CA HIS A 73 -25.02 13.18 -14.42
C HIS A 73 -25.93 12.53 -15.49
N ALA A 74 -27.20 12.93 -15.55
CA ALA A 74 -28.19 12.27 -16.40
C ALA A 74 -27.84 12.24 -17.90
N GLU A 75 -27.14 13.27 -18.39
CA GLU A 75 -26.77 13.41 -19.81
C GLU A 75 -25.52 12.61 -20.20
N SER A 76 -24.62 12.35 -19.26
CA SER A 76 -23.30 11.74 -19.53
C SER A 76 -23.18 10.32 -18.96
N ALA A 77 -23.95 9.99 -17.92
CA ALA A 77 -23.86 8.72 -17.24
C ALA A 77 -24.77 7.66 -17.86
N ARG A 78 -24.20 6.48 -18.07
CA ARG A 78 -24.93 5.28 -18.48
C ARG A 78 -25.31 4.47 -17.25
N VAL A 79 -26.61 4.21 -17.09
CA VAL A 79 -27.09 3.25 -16.10
C VAL A 79 -27.08 1.85 -16.70
N VAL A 80 -26.44 0.93 -16.00
CA VAL A 80 -26.40 -0.49 -16.35
C VAL A 80 -27.04 -1.29 -15.23
N ARG A 81 -27.82 -2.30 -15.60
CA ARG A 81 -28.44 -3.24 -14.67
C ARG A 81 -27.71 -4.57 -14.79
N CYS A 82 -27.01 -4.96 -13.74
CA CYS A 82 -26.39 -6.26 -13.63
C CYS A 82 -27.29 -7.18 -12.80
N VAL A 83 -27.75 -8.27 -13.40
CA VAL A 83 -28.60 -9.24 -12.72
C VAL A 83 -27.71 -10.20 -11.93
N CYS A 84 -28.05 -10.42 -10.67
CA CYS A 84 -27.42 -11.42 -9.82
C CYS A 84 -28.41 -12.56 -9.58
N ALA A 85 -27.99 -13.81 -9.79
CA ALA A 85 -28.80 -14.94 -9.35
C ALA A 85 -28.66 -15.08 -7.82
N GLY A 86 -29.78 -15.13 -7.10
CA GLY A 86 -29.84 -15.43 -5.66
C GLY A 86 -29.75 -14.23 -4.71
N ALA A 87 -30.17 -14.47 -3.46
CA ALA A 87 -30.23 -13.44 -2.43
C ALA A 87 -28.84 -13.13 -1.85
N LEU A 88 -28.51 -11.84 -1.70
CA LEU A 88 -27.25 -11.35 -1.14
C LEU A 88 -27.32 -11.18 0.39
N GLY A 89 -26.60 -12.03 1.13
CA GLY A 89 -26.31 -11.86 2.56
C GLY A 89 -25.33 -10.71 2.85
N ARG A 90 -25.18 -10.33 4.13
CA ARG A 90 -24.36 -9.17 4.54
C ARG A 90 -22.88 -9.29 4.16
N SER A 91 -22.26 -10.45 4.35
CA SER A 91 -20.85 -10.69 4.00
C SER A 91 -20.60 -10.61 2.49
N GLN A 92 -21.59 -11.02 1.67
CA GLN A 92 -21.52 -10.95 0.22
C GLN A 92 -21.60 -9.50 -0.30
N ARG A 93 -22.24 -8.59 0.43
CA ARG A 93 -22.28 -7.15 0.08
C ARG A 93 -20.92 -6.47 0.23
N HIS A 94 -20.14 -6.79 1.26
CA HIS A 94 -18.79 -6.22 1.41
C HIS A 94 -17.85 -6.69 0.28
N ASN A 95 -17.98 -7.96 -0.11
CA ASN A 95 -17.24 -8.51 -1.26
C ASN A 95 -17.66 -7.84 -2.59
N LEU A 96 -18.88 -7.33 -2.67
CA LEU A 96 -19.39 -6.67 -3.86
C LEU A 96 -18.78 -5.28 -4.05
N ASP A 97 -18.61 -4.50 -2.98
CA ASP A 97 -17.89 -3.23 -3.03
C ASP A 97 -16.48 -3.39 -3.54
N ALA A 98 -15.72 -4.32 -2.94
CA ALA A 98 -14.36 -4.61 -3.33
C ALA A 98 -14.24 -5.16 -4.76
N LEU A 99 -15.32 -5.74 -5.31
CA LEU A 99 -15.38 -6.22 -6.68
C LEU A 99 -15.69 -5.08 -7.67
N ILE A 100 -16.71 -4.27 -7.40
CA ILE A 100 -17.14 -3.18 -8.29
C ILE A 100 -16.11 -2.05 -8.28
N ALA A 101 -15.47 -1.77 -7.13
CA ALA A 101 -14.42 -0.77 -7.02
C ALA A 101 -13.26 -1.00 -8.00
N ARG A 102 -13.04 -2.24 -8.47
CA ARG A 102 -12.01 -2.54 -9.46
C ARG A 102 -12.26 -1.91 -10.84
N TYR A 103 -13.51 -1.54 -11.12
CA TYR A 103 -13.92 -0.89 -12.37
C TYR A 103 -13.98 0.64 -12.23
N ALA A 104 -13.40 1.20 -11.17
CA ALA A 104 -13.34 2.63 -10.88
C ALA A 104 -11.90 3.11 -10.67
N VAL A 105 -11.71 4.43 -10.68
CA VAL A 105 -10.49 5.09 -10.21
C VAL A 105 -10.83 5.84 -8.93
N THR A 106 -10.19 5.48 -7.82
CA THR A 106 -10.58 5.95 -6.49
C THR A 106 -9.51 6.82 -5.86
N LEU A 107 -9.91 7.89 -5.16
CA LEU A 107 -8.99 8.68 -4.35
C LEU A 107 -8.92 8.09 -2.95
N SER A 108 -7.73 7.76 -2.48
CA SER A 108 -7.53 7.32 -1.11
C SER A 108 -7.69 8.50 -0.13
N PRO A 109 -8.19 8.25 1.10
CA PRO A 109 -7.93 9.18 2.19
C PRO A 109 -6.40 9.23 2.45
N PRO A 110 -5.89 10.23 3.19
CA PRO A 110 -4.46 10.30 3.51
C PRO A 110 -4.00 9.02 4.22
N ARG A 111 -3.19 8.21 3.53
CA ARG A 111 -2.72 6.90 3.98
C ARG A 111 -1.20 6.82 3.93
N PRO A 112 -0.58 5.98 4.79
CA PRO A 112 0.83 5.71 4.70
C PRO A 112 1.16 4.95 3.40
N VAL A 113 2.28 5.30 2.78
CA VAL A 113 2.86 4.65 1.59
C VAL A 113 4.35 4.52 1.81
N LEU A 114 4.92 3.37 1.43
CA LEU A 114 6.36 3.13 1.37
C LEU A 114 6.79 3.07 -0.09
N LEU A 115 8.03 3.46 -0.33
CA LEU A 115 8.76 3.21 -1.56
C LEU A 115 10.10 2.59 -1.17
N PHE A 116 10.33 1.35 -1.60
CA PHE A 116 11.60 0.64 -1.50
C PHE A 116 12.31 0.71 -2.85
N ASP A 117 13.63 0.89 -2.82
CA ASP A 117 14.50 0.99 -3.99
C ASP A 117 15.81 0.25 -3.70
N LEU A 118 16.23 -0.62 -4.62
CA LEU A 118 17.48 -1.36 -4.50
C LEU A 118 18.65 -0.50 -5.00
N ALA A 119 19.58 -0.18 -4.09
CA ALA A 119 20.72 0.66 -4.41
C ALA A 119 21.64 -0.01 -5.43
N GLY A 120 22.01 0.72 -6.49
CA GLY A 120 22.91 0.23 -7.52
C GLY A 120 22.34 -0.90 -8.39
N PHE A 121 21.01 -1.09 -8.40
CA PHE A 121 20.35 -2.19 -9.10
C PHE A 121 20.73 -2.31 -10.58
N THR A 122 20.84 -1.19 -11.29
CA THR A 122 21.22 -1.13 -12.72
C THR A 122 22.67 -1.53 -12.99
N LEU A 123 23.52 -1.58 -11.96
CA LEU A 123 24.92 -2.02 -12.06
C LEU A 123 25.07 -3.54 -11.88
N LEU A 124 24.02 -4.20 -11.38
CA LEU A 124 24.01 -5.64 -11.14
C LEU A 124 23.75 -6.43 -12.42
N GLY A 125 24.27 -7.65 -12.50
CA GLY A 125 23.90 -8.60 -13.55
C GLY A 125 22.45 -9.08 -13.39
N PRO A 126 21.78 -9.59 -14.45
CA PRO A 126 20.37 -9.98 -14.37
C PRO A 126 20.02 -11.00 -13.28
N THR A 127 20.93 -11.95 -13.01
CA THR A 127 20.73 -12.95 -11.95
C THR A 127 20.79 -12.32 -10.56
N ASP A 128 21.71 -11.39 -10.33
CA ASP A 128 21.82 -10.67 -9.06
C ASP A 128 20.65 -9.70 -8.86
N GLN A 129 20.20 -9.04 -9.94
CA GLN A 129 18.97 -8.25 -9.94
C GLN A 129 17.76 -9.10 -9.49
N LEU A 130 17.60 -10.29 -10.07
CA LEU A 130 16.54 -11.21 -9.69
C LEU A 130 16.68 -11.67 -8.23
N LEU A 131 17.90 -11.97 -7.78
CA LEU A 131 18.19 -12.38 -6.41
C LEU A 131 17.79 -11.29 -5.41
N HIS A 132 18.17 -10.03 -5.67
CA HIS A 132 17.83 -8.89 -4.82
C HIS A 132 16.33 -8.64 -4.77
N LEU A 133 15.64 -8.68 -5.91
CA LEU A 133 14.18 -8.54 -5.96
C LEU A 133 13.48 -9.67 -5.20
N ALA A 134 13.90 -10.92 -5.41
CA ALA A 134 13.34 -12.07 -4.71
C ALA A 134 13.57 -12.00 -3.18
N ALA A 135 14.72 -11.48 -2.76
CA ALA A 135 15.01 -11.27 -1.34
C ALA A 135 14.13 -10.18 -0.72
N LEU A 136 13.91 -9.05 -1.43
CA LEU A 136 13.03 -7.98 -0.98
C LEU A 136 11.56 -8.44 -0.89
N GLU A 137 11.10 -9.17 -1.91
CA GLU A 137 9.79 -9.83 -1.93
C GLU A 137 9.60 -10.75 -0.72
N ARG A 138 10.57 -11.63 -0.47
CA ARG A 138 10.54 -12.52 0.69
C ARG A 138 10.56 -11.75 2.01
N ALA A 139 11.35 -10.67 2.11
CA ALA A 139 11.42 -9.86 3.32
C ALA A 139 10.08 -9.19 3.64
N LEU A 140 9.36 -8.70 2.61
CA LEU A 140 8.02 -8.14 2.76
C LEU A 140 7.03 -9.20 3.25
N SER A 141 7.03 -10.39 2.66
CA SER A 141 6.16 -11.49 3.08
C SER A 141 6.45 -11.97 4.51
N GLU A 142 7.72 -12.13 4.88
CA GLU A 142 8.10 -12.49 6.26
C GLU A 142 7.62 -11.44 7.28
N ALA A 143 7.70 -10.15 6.92
CA ALA A 143 7.25 -9.05 7.77
C ALA A 143 5.71 -9.03 7.91
N GLU A 144 4.97 -9.22 6.81
CA GLU A 144 3.51 -9.31 6.80
C GLU A 144 3.01 -10.50 7.64
N ASP A 145 3.63 -11.68 7.48
CA ASP A 145 3.31 -12.88 8.25
C ASP A 145 3.61 -12.69 9.74
N CYS A 146 4.67 -11.97 10.09
CA CYS A 146 4.97 -11.68 11.50
C CYS A 146 3.90 -10.78 12.12
N LEU A 147 3.54 -9.68 11.46
CA LEU A 147 2.53 -8.75 11.96
C LEU A 147 1.16 -9.43 12.07
N THR A 148 0.78 -10.24 11.09
CA THR A 148 -0.46 -11.00 11.11
C THR A 148 -0.53 -11.97 12.29
N ARG A 149 0.56 -12.68 12.59
CA ARG A 149 0.64 -13.59 13.76
C ARG A 149 0.55 -12.86 15.11
N HIS A 150 0.83 -11.57 15.14
CA HIS A 150 0.77 -10.74 16.35
C HIS A 150 -0.42 -9.77 16.34
N ASP A 151 -1.53 -10.16 15.68
CA ASP A 151 -2.80 -9.42 15.67
C ASP A 151 -2.71 -8.02 15.03
N HIS A 152 -1.82 -7.86 14.06
CA HIS A 152 -1.66 -6.65 13.26
C HIS A 152 -1.76 -6.93 11.75
N PRO A 153 -2.85 -7.56 11.27
CA PRO A 153 -2.98 -7.93 9.87
C PRO A 153 -2.98 -6.69 8.96
N LEU A 154 -2.36 -6.85 7.79
CA LEU A 154 -2.30 -5.88 6.70
C LEU A 154 -3.18 -6.38 5.55
N ALA A 155 -3.80 -5.46 4.80
CA ALA A 155 -4.28 -5.76 3.47
C ALA A 155 -3.23 -5.22 2.49
N LEU A 156 -2.07 -5.87 2.48
CA LEU A 156 -0.89 -5.36 1.82
C LEU A 156 -1.08 -5.30 0.30
N ARG A 157 -0.70 -4.18 -0.28
CA ARG A 157 -0.66 -3.96 -1.72
C ARG A 157 0.72 -3.47 -2.11
N ARG A 158 1.11 -3.81 -3.34
CA ARG A 158 2.38 -3.39 -3.91
C ARG A 158 2.31 -3.26 -5.42
N THR A 159 3.13 -2.37 -5.95
CA THR A 159 3.38 -2.25 -7.39
C THR A 159 4.87 -2.03 -7.61
N THR A 160 5.43 -2.66 -8.63
CA THR A 160 6.87 -2.62 -8.89
C THR A 160 7.29 -1.32 -9.58
N THR A 161 8.50 -0.84 -9.25
CA THR A 161 9.20 0.23 -9.97
C THR A 161 10.26 -0.31 -10.94
N GLY A 162 10.41 -1.63 -11.03
CA GLY A 162 11.49 -2.33 -11.72
C GLY A 162 12.63 -2.73 -10.77
N ASP A 163 13.12 -1.79 -9.98
CA ASP A 163 14.21 -1.91 -9.00
C ASP A 163 13.73 -1.93 -7.54
N GLY A 164 12.41 -2.01 -7.33
CA GLY A 164 11.81 -1.92 -6.03
C GLY A 164 10.28 -1.91 -6.08
N PHE A 165 9.66 -1.37 -5.03
CA PHE A 165 8.22 -1.42 -4.84
C PHE A 165 7.66 -0.19 -4.15
N TYR A 166 6.54 0.32 -4.67
CA TYR A 166 5.58 1.03 -3.84
C TYR A 166 4.79 0.03 -3.03
N VAL A 167 4.57 0.31 -1.74
CA VAL A 167 3.83 -0.56 -0.81
C VAL A 167 2.85 0.26 0.02
N TRP A 168 1.62 -0.21 0.18
CA TRP A 168 0.59 0.44 1.00
C TRP A 168 -0.36 -0.57 1.63
N ASP A 169 -1.13 -0.12 2.62
CA ASP A 169 -2.13 -0.93 3.32
C ASP A 169 -3.55 -0.48 2.97
N ASP A 170 -4.33 -1.38 2.40
CA ASP A 170 -5.75 -1.15 2.10
C ASP A 170 -6.66 -1.38 3.32
N ALA A 171 -6.16 -1.96 4.41
CA ALA A 171 -6.99 -2.37 5.54
C ALA A 171 -7.71 -1.16 6.16
N PRO A 172 -9.02 -1.28 6.47
CA PRO A 172 -9.80 -0.20 7.06
C PRO A 172 -9.54 -0.02 8.57
N THR A 173 -8.56 -0.73 9.13
CA THR A 173 -8.28 -0.76 10.57
C THR A 173 -7.22 0.29 10.96
N ALA A 174 -7.35 0.91 12.12
CA ALA A 174 -6.32 1.80 12.67
C ALA A 174 -5.42 1.06 13.68
N PRO A 175 -4.19 1.54 13.96
CA PRO A 175 -3.48 2.62 13.27
C PRO A 175 -2.66 2.12 12.06
N ALA A 176 -2.98 2.62 10.87
CA ALA A 176 -2.36 2.19 9.61
C ALA A 176 -0.88 2.61 9.51
N GLU A 177 -0.52 3.79 10.02
CA GLU A 177 0.83 4.34 9.94
C GLU A 177 1.82 3.49 10.74
N SER A 178 1.45 3.11 11.96
CA SER A 178 2.27 2.26 12.81
C SER A 178 2.48 0.88 12.17
N ARG A 179 1.46 0.35 11.48
CA ARG A 179 1.55 -0.99 10.84
C ARG A 179 2.52 -0.96 9.68
N LEU A 180 2.38 0.03 8.81
CA LEU A 180 3.26 0.15 7.65
C LEU A 180 4.70 0.51 8.05
N LEU A 181 4.90 1.27 9.13
CA LEU A 181 6.24 1.50 9.69
C LEU A 181 6.81 0.25 10.38
N ALA A 182 5.99 -0.56 11.06
CA ALA A 182 6.46 -1.84 11.62
C ALA A 182 6.84 -2.81 10.49
N LEU A 183 6.05 -2.86 9.41
CA LEU A 183 6.36 -3.63 8.21
C LEU A 183 7.70 -3.17 7.61
N LEU A 184 7.91 -1.86 7.45
CA LEU A 184 9.17 -1.29 6.97
C LEU A 184 10.36 -1.81 7.78
N LEU A 185 10.27 -1.73 9.12
CA LEU A 185 11.38 -2.12 9.99
C LEU A 185 11.68 -3.62 9.91
N LEU A 186 10.65 -4.45 9.97
CA LEU A 186 10.79 -5.90 9.84
C LEU A 186 11.32 -6.31 8.45
N THR A 187 10.90 -5.61 7.40
CA THR A 187 11.38 -5.83 6.03
C THR A 187 12.87 -5.51 5.94
N ILE A 188 13.33 -4.37 6.48
CA ILE A 188 14.76 -4.01 6.49
C ILE A 188 15.57 -5.05 7.26
N ALA A 189 15.10 -5.48 8.44
CA ALA A 189 15.78 -6.47 9.27
C ALA A 189 15.88 -7.84 8.56
N SER A 190 14.77 -8.31 7.99
CA SER A 190 14.79 -9.55 7.19
C SER A 190 15.73 -9.40 6.00
N PHE A 191 15.57 -8.36 5.16
CA PHE A 191 16.40 -8.16 3.97
C PHE A 191 17.90 -8.11 4.29
N ARG A 192 18.30 -7.44 5.37
CA ARG A 192 19.71 -7.41 5.82
C ARG A 192 20.22 -8.77 6.25
N ARG A 193 19.39 -9.56 6.96
CA ARG A 193 19.73 -10.94 7.33
C ARG A 193 19.94 -11.80 6.08
N GLN A 194 19.02 -11.72 5.13
CA GLN A 194 19.13 -12.44 3.85
C GLN A 194 20.39 -12.02 3.08
N GLY A 195 20.75 -10.73 3.11
CA GLY A 195 21.95 -10.23 2.46
C GLY A 195 23.24 -10.75 3.05
N ALA A 196 23.29 -10.90 4.38
CA ALA A 196 24.41 -11.57 5.03
C ALA A 196 24.54 -13.05 4.63
N GLU A 197 23.42 -13.75 4.39
CA GLU A 197 23.38 -15.14 3.94
C GLU A 197 23.76 -15.30 2.45
N LEU A 198 23.31 -14.37 1.61
CA LEU A 198 23.40 -14.46 0.15
C LEU A 198 24.54 -13.62 -0.46
N GLY A 199 25.22 -12.80 0.34
CA GLY A 199 26.39 -12.02 -0.07
C GLY A 199 26.09 -10.64 -0.65
N PHE A 200 24.88 -10.08 -0.48
CA PHE A 200 24.60 -8.69 -0.85
C PHE A 200 24.74 -7.71 0.33
N GLY A 201 25.23 -6.51 0.04
CA GLY A 201 25.59 -5.51 1.06
C GLY A 201 24.42 -5.07 1.95
N SER A 202 24.69 -4.81 3.24
CA SER A 202 23.69 -4.42 4.24
C SER A 202 22.94 -3.12 3.96
N ASP A 203 23.48 -2.31 3.04
CA ASP A 203 22.95 -1.01 2.64
C ASP A 203 22.39 -1.02 1.21
N ALA A 204 22.17 -2.21 0.63
CA ALA A 204 21.60 -2.39 -0.71
C ALA A 204 20.14 -1.90 -0.84
N LEU A 205 19.54 -1.37 0.23
CA LEU A 205 18.14 -0.92 0.25
C LEU A 205 18.05 0.55 0.65
N LYS A 206 17.28 1.31 -0.12
CA LYS A 206 16.85 2.68 0.17
C LYS A 206 15.36 2.67 0.45
N VAL A 207 14.91 3.44 1.43
CA VAL A 207 13.48 3.52 1.75
C VAL A 207 13.01 4.96 1.91
N CYS A 208 11.86 5.27 1.32
CA CYS A 208 11.12 6.49 1.61
C CYS A 208 9.72 6.11 2.07
N ALA A 209 9.22 6.79 3.11
CA ALA A 209 7.88 6.55 3.63
C ALA A 209 7.18 7.87 3.90
N GLY A 210 5.85 7.92 3.77
CA GLY A 210 5.11 9.13 4.06
C GLY A 210 3.61 8.91 4.09
N ILE A 211 2.86 9.97 4.39
CA ILE A 211 1.41 9.93 4.50
C ILE A 211 0.82 10.92 3.51
N GLY A 212 -0.05 10.45 2.62
CA GLY A 212 -0.77 11.33 1.71
C GLY A 212 -1.81 10.60 0.88
N ARG A 213 -2.46 11.36 0.00
CA ARG A 213 -3.49 10.82 -0.88
C ARG A 213 -2.88 10.34 -2.19
N TYR A 214 -3.50 9.34 -2.77
CA TYR A 214 -3.19 8.84 -4.10
C TYR A 214 -4.46 8.37 -4.78
N TRP A 215 -4.50 8.49 -6.10
CA TRP A 215 -5.44 7.79 -6.94
C TRP A 215 -5.01 6.34 -7.06
N HIS A 216 -5.95 5.41 -6.89
CA HIS A 216 -5.75 3.99 -7.12
C HIS A 216 -6.54 3.57 -8.36
N MET A 217 -5.83 2.91 -9.28
CA MET A 217 -6.40 2.31 -10.49
C MET A 217 -5.95 0.85 -10.56
N HIS A 218 -6.90 -0.07 -10.67
CA HIS A 218 -6.60 -1.50 -10.78
C HIS A 218 -5.92 -1.83 -12.10
N ARG A 219 -4.96 -2.77 -12.08
CA ARG A 219 -4.29 -3.23 -13.29
C ARG A 219 -5.25 -4.03 -14.14
N ILE A 220 -5.10 -3.95 -15.46
CA ILE A 220 -5.95 -4.64 -16.42
C ILE A 220 -5.13 -5.76 -17.03
N GLU A 221 -5.60 -7.01 -16.89
CA GLU A 221 -5.00 -8.16 -17.57
C GLU A 221 -6.09 -8.98 -18.24
N HIS A 222 -5.88 -9.35 -19.50
CA HIS A 222 -6.85 -10.12 -20.30
C HIS A 222 -8.28 -9.52 -20.27
N GLY A 223 -8.38 -8.18 -20.21
CA GLY A 223 -9.66 -7.47 -20.14
C GLY A 223 -10.32 -7.44 -18.75
N GLN A 224 -9.66 -7.94 -17.71
CA GLN A 224 -10.19 -7.99 -16.36
C GLN A 224 -9.36 -7.14 -15.39
N PRO A 225 -10.00 -6.29 -14.56
CA PRO A 225 -9.33 -5.64 -13.45
C PRO A 225 -8.82 -6.63 -12.40
N GLN A 226 -7.52 -6.57 -12.12
CA GLN A 226 -6.84 -7.39 -11.15
C GLN A 226 -7.01 -6.85 -9.73
N ALA A 227 -6.61 -7.65 -8.74
CA ALA A 227 -6.66 -7.23 -7.34
C ALA A 227 -5.58 -6.19 -7.00
N ASP A 228 -4.46 -6.22 -7.72
CA ASP A 228 -3.40 -5.23 -7.67
C ASP A 228 -3.67 -4.05 -8.62
N GLY A 229 -2.87 -3.00 -8.48
CA GLY A 229 -3.09 -1.75 -9.19
C GLY A 229 -1.92 -0.80 -9.09
N TYR A 230 -2.15 0.38 -9.64
CA TYR A 230 -1.22 1.49 -9.67
C TYR A 230 -1.73 2.60 -8.75
N ILE A 231 -0.80 3.19 -8.02
CA ILE A 231 -1.06 4.40 -7.23
C ILE A 231 -0.37 5.59 -7.88
N VAL A 232 -1.08 6.71 -8.00
CA VAL A 232 -0.55 7.97 -8.55
C VAL A 232 -1.09 9.14 -7.75
N GLY A 233 -0.23 10.04 -7.31
CA GLY A 233 -0.66 11.25 -6.59
C GLY A 233 0.48 11.95 -5.87
N GLU A 234 0.10 12.95 -5.08
CA GLU A 234 1.03 13.81 -4.34
C GLU A 234 2.07 13.02 -3.55
N ILE A 235 1.63 12.01 -2.81
CA ILE A 235 2.54 11.20 -1.99
C ILE A 235 3.52 10.39 -2.86
N THR A 236 3.07 9.79 -3.95
CA THR A 236 3.97 9.03 -4.83
C THR A 236 5.02 9.92 -5.49
N ILE A 237 4.65 11.16 -5.83
CA ILE A 237 5.57 12.17 -6.39
C ILE A 237 6.58 12.58 -5.33
N GLU A 238 6.14 12.92 -4.12
CA GLU A 238 7.02 13.29 -3.00
C GLU A 238 8.01 12.17 -2.68
N LEU A 239 7.54 10.92 -2.55
CA LEU A 239 8.41 9.77 -2.29
C LEU A 239 9.43 9.54 -3.42
N ALA A 240 9.02 9.63 -4.69
CA ALA A 240 9.95 9.48 -5.81
C ALA A 240 11.04 10.58 -5.81
N ARG A 241 10.69 11.81 -5.43
CA ARG A 241 11.65 12.92 -5.34
C ARG A 241 12.62 12.74 -4.18
N LEU A 242 12.13 12.33 -3.01
CA LEU A 242 12.98 11.99 -1.87
C LEU A 242 13.86 10.79 -2.16
N MET A 243 13.35 9.80 -2.90
CA MET A 243 14.11 8.59 -3.23
C MET A 243 15.35 8.90 -4.07
N ALA A 244 15.27 9.87 -4.96
CA ALA A 244 16.42 10.32 -5.75
C ALA A 244 17.57 10.87 -4.88
N GLU A 245 17.24 11.43 -3.71
CA GLU A 245 18.19 12.04 -2.76
C GLU A 245 18.54 11.09 -1.60
N CYS A 246 17.82 9.97 -1.46
CA CYS A 246 18.03 9.00 -0.40
C CYS A 246 19.31 8.21 -0.63
N ALA A 247 20.16 8.13 0.40
CA ALA A 247 21.40 7.36 0.35
C ALA A 247 21.13 5.85 0.59
N PRO A 248 21.97 4.94 0.04
CA PRO A 248 21.89 3.51 0.35
C PRO A 248 21.90 3.22 1.85
N GLY A 249 20.99 2.39 2.35
CA GLY A 249 20.86 2.05 3.77
C GLY A 249 20.04 3.05 4.61
N HIS A 250 19.59 4.16 4.02
CA HIS A 250 18.85 5.22 4.70
C HIS A 250 17.33 5.07 4.55
N VAL A 251 16.62 5.70 5.48
CA VAL A 251 15.15 5.74 5.53
C VAL A 251 14.69 7.18 5.72
N LEU A 252 14.09 7.75 4.68
CA LEU A 252 13.53 9.10 4.73
C LEU A 252 12.01 9.08 4.97
N LEU A 253 11.57 9.85 5.97
CA LEU A 253 10.15 10.07 6.27
C LEU A 253 9.70 11.42 5.69
N ALA A 254 8.84 11.38 4.67
CA ALA A 254 8.21 12.55 4.08
C ALA A 254 7.23 13.20 5.07
N LEU A 255 7.44 14.48 5.37
CA LEU A 255 6.66 15.21 6.36
C LEU A 255 5.45 15.93 5.75
N GLY A 256 5.28 15.84 4.43
CA GLY A 256 4.33 16.64 3.66
C GLY A 256 4.82 18.07 3.47
N HIS A 257 4.15 18.80 2.57
CA HIS A 257 4.58 20.13 2.12
C HIS A 257 4.88 21.13 3.26
N GLN A 258 4.08 21.11 4.34
CA GLN A 258 4.24 22.01 5.48
C GLN A 258 4.82 21.31 6.72
N GLY A 259 5.24 20.05 6.62
CA GLY A 259 5.69 19.27 7.77
C GLY A 259 4.55 18.75 8.65
N GLN A 260 3.31 18.82 8.16
CA GLN A 260 2.09 18.49 8.91
C GLN A 260 2.01 17.03 9.38
N ASN A 261 2.76 16.12 8.74
CA ASN A 261 2.75 14.70 9.09
C ASN A 261 3.67 14.36 10.27
N LEU A 262 4.53 15.27 10.71
CA LEU A 262 5.52 14.99 11.76
C LEU A 262 4.90 14.44 13.06
N PRO A 263 3.81 14.98 13.62
CA PRO A 263 3.22 14.44 14.85
C PRO A 263 2.69 13.02 14.67
N ARG A 264 2.05 12.73 13.52
CA ARG A 264 1.52 11.40 13.19
C ARG A 264 2.64 10.37 13.05
N LEU A 265 3.69 10.71 12.31
CA LEU A 265 4.85 9.85 12.10
C LEU A 265 5.61 9.61 13.41
N ALA A 266 5.79 10.63 14.25
CA ALA A 266 6.45 10.48 15.55
C ALA A 266 5.72 9.48 16.45
N LYS A 267 4.38 9.59 16.55
CA LYS A 267 3.55 8.62 17.28
C LYS A 267 3.65 7.23 16.67
N ALA A 268 3.60 7.14 15.33
CA ALA A 268 3.64 5.87 14.62
C ALA A 268 4.98 5.14 14.79
N VAL A 269 6.11 5.84 14.82
CA VAL A 269 7.44 5.24 15.08
C VAL A 269 7.52 4.62 16.48
N VAL A 270 6.97 5.28 17.50
CA VAL A 270 6.95 4.74 18.87
C VAL A 270 6.14 3.44 18.93
N GLU A 271 4.96 3.43 18.32
CA GLU A 271 4.09 2.26 18.31
C GLU A 271 4.66 1.13 17.43
N ALA A 272 5.24 1.45 16.27
CA ALA A 272 5.91 0.48 15.40
C ALA A 272 7.05 -0.24 16.16
N ASN A 273 7.89 0.49 16.89
CA ASN A 273 8.93 -0.12 17.75
C ASN A 273 8.36 -1.04 18.84
N ARG A 274 7.13 -0.79 19.32
CA ARG A 274 6.48 -1.67 20.29
C ARG A 274 6.10 -2.98 19.62
N TRP A 275 5.52 -2.94 18.43
CA TRP A 275 5.09 -4.14 17.69
C TRP A 275 6.26 -4.95 17.15
N VAL A 276 7.29 -4.28 16.63
CA VAL A 276 8.52 -4.92 16.18
C VAL A 276 9.18 -5.73 17.29
N ARG A 277 9.20 -5.21 18.53
CA ARG A 277 9.74 -5.94 19.69
C ARG A 277 9.02 -7.25 20.00
N LEU A 278 7.72 -7.35 19.67
CA LEU A 278 6.98 -8.61 19.78
C LEU A 278 7.41 -9.60 18.68
N CYS A 279 7.87 -9.08 17.55
CA CYS A 279 8.32 -9.80 16.36
C CYS A 279 9.83 -10.13 16.32
N ASP A 280 10.67 -9.58 17.22
CA ASP A 280 12.14 -9.69 17.17
C ASP A 280 12.66 -11.14 17.15
N SER A 281 11.92 -12.09 17.74
CA SER A 281 12.26 -13.52 17.72
C SER A 281 12.06 -14.16 16.34
N ALA A 282 11.15 -13.62 15.52
CA ALA A 282 10.80 -14.16 14.21
C ALA A 282 11.69 -13.62 13.07
N SER A 283 12.18 -12.38 13.18
CA SER A 283 13.07 -11.75 12.18
C SER A 283 14.52 -12.23 12.28
N GLY A 284 14.92 -12.81 13.42
CA GLY A 284 16.32 -13.14 13.71
C GLY A 284 17.22 -11.92 13.96
N GLN A 285 16.63 -10.72 13.94
CA GLN A 285 17.29 -9.44 14.19
C GLN A 285 16.34 -8.51 14.92
N ALA A 286 16.80 -7.92 16.01
CA ALA A 286 16.09 -6.86 16.69
C ALA A 286 16.41 -5.55 15.98
N ILE A 287 15.37 -4.81 15.63
CA ILE A 287 15.49 -3.51 14.97
C ILE A 287 14.69 -2.47 15.73
N GLN A 288 15.31 -1.32 15.96
CA GLN A 288 14.67 -0.17 16.57
C GLN A 288 14.92 1.07 15.73
N ALA A 289 13.91 1.93 15.64
CA ALA A 289 13.96 3.17 14.91
C ALA A 289 13.81 4.38 15.84
N LYS A 290 14.53 5.46 15.55
CA LYS A 290 14.35 6.76 16.22
C LYS A 290 14.36 7.86 15.19
N LEU A 291 13.53 8.89 15.40
CA LEU A 291 13.60 10.07 14.56
C LEU A 291 14.96 10.76 14.76
N ALA A 292 15.66 11.06 13.67
CA ALA A 292 16.89 11.85 13.73
C ALA A 292 16.60 13.21 14.37
N ALA A 293 17.49 13.63 15.26
CA ALA A 293 17.34 14.86 16.03
C ALA A 293 18.66 15.63 16.11
N LYS A 294 18.55 16.97 16.20
CA LYS A 294 19.67 17.90 16.35
C LYS A 294 19.55 18.67 17.67
N PRO A 295 20.66 19.09 18.30
CA PRO A 295 20.63 19.91 19.49
C PRO A 295 19.88 21.24 19.25
N LYS A 296 19.10 21.69 20.24
CA LYS A 296 18.51 23.03 20.26
C LYS A 296 19.43 24.03 20.97
N PRO A 297 19.51 25.29 20.52
CA PRO A 297 20.01 26.38 21.36
C PRO A 297 19.15 26.47 22.62
N GLY A 298 19.74 26.33 23.80
CA GLY A 298 19.02 26.31 25.09
C GLY A 298 18.77 24.91 25.68
N GLY A 299 19.30 23.85 25.07
CA GLY A 299 19.22 22.48 25.59
C GLY A 299 18.05 21.67 25.02
N GLY A 300 18.23 20.35 24.99
CA GLY A 300 17.27 19.40 24.41
C GLY A 300 17.49 19.12 22.91
N LEU A 301 16.63 18.26 22.35
CA LEU A 301 16.72 17.78 20.97
C LEU A 301 15.50 18.25 20.15
N ALA A 302 15.73 18.67 18.90
CA ALA A 302 14.71 18.96 17.91
C ALA A 302 14.76 17.92 16.78
N PRO A 303 13.63 17.55 16.16
CA PRO A 303 13.64 16.78 14.92
C PRO A 303 14.56 17.42 13.88
N ALA A 304 15.49 16.65 13.32
CA ALA A 304 16.45 17.09 12.31
C ALA A 304 15.80 17.09 10.92
N VAL A 305 14.80 17.96 10.74
CA VAL A 305 14.11 18.13 9.45
C VAL A 305 15.10 18.65 8.41
N GLN A 306 15.16 17.94 7.28
CA GLN A 306 15.96 18.27 6.12
C GLN A 306 15.07 18.80 4.98
N LEU A 307 15.65 19.67 4.15
CA LEU A 307 14.98 20.28 3.01
C LEU A 307 15.62 19.78 1.72
N PHE A 308 14.81 19.18 0.85
CA PHE A 308 15.24 18.66 -0.45
C PHE A 308 14.66 19.53 -1.57
N ARG A 309 15.52 20.12 -2.40
CA ARG A 309 15.10 20.99 -3.50
C ARG A 309 15.04 20.19 -4.81
N ALA A 310 13.88 20.15 -5.44
CA ALA A 310 13.71 19.52 -6.74
C ALA A 310 13.91 20.50 -7.91
N LYS A 311 14.12 19.96 -9.12
CA LYS A 311 14.46 20.68 -10.36
C LYS A 311 13.54 21.85 -10.74
N HIS A 312 12.31 21.91 -10.24
CA HIS A 312 11.32 22.96 -10.56
C HIS A 312 11.03 23.89 -9.38
N GLY A 313 11.97 24.04 -8.44
CA GLY A 313 11.83 24.94 -7.28
C GLY A 313 10.97 24.40 -6.12
N TRP A 314 10.39 23.21 -6.26
CA TRP A 314 9.68 22.54 -5.18
C TRP A 314 10.63 22.14 -4.05
N VAL A 315 10.20 22.37 -2.82
CA VAL A 315 10.93 21.98 -1.61
C VAL A 315 10.15 20.91 -0.88
N TYR A 316 10.79 19.75 -0.66
CA TYR A 316 10.26 18.65 0.12
C TYR A 316 10.90 18.64 1.50
N ARG A 317 10.10 18.30 2.52
CA ARG A 317 10.55 18.20 3.90
C ARG A 317 10.58 16.74 4.28
N ALA A 318 11.74 16.25 4.69
CA ALA A 318 11.86 14.89 5.20
C ALA A 318 12.70 14.82 6.46
N LEU A 319 12.59 13.71 7.15
CA LEU A 319 13.36 13.41 8.34
C LEU A 319 13.93 11.99 8.24
N GLU A 320 15.20 11.86 8.56
CA GLU A 320 15.88 10.56 8.58
C GLU A 320 15.40 9.72 9.78
N LEU A 321 15.11 8.45 9.54
CA LEU A 321 14.82 7.49 10.58
C LEU A 321 16.12 6.73 10.92
N ALA A 322 16.73 7.07 12.06
CA ALA A 322 17.94 6.42 12.54
C ALA A 322 17.61 5.00 13.02
N LEU A 323 18.22 4.00 12.39
CA LEU A 323 18.00 2.59 12.68
C LEU A 323 19.12 2.02 13.57
N ARG A 324 18.74 1.23 14.57
CA ARG A 324 19.65 0.40 15.35
C ARG A 324 19.24 -1.06 15.16
N CYS A 325 20.14 -1.85 14.57
CA CYS A 325 19.93 -3.27 14.35
C CYS A 325 20.90 -4.06 15.24
N THR A 326 20.43 -5.11 15.89
CA THR A 326 21.26 -6.05 16.65
C THR A 326 20.84 -7.47 16.32
N ALA A 327 21.80 -8.36 16.10
CA ALA A 327 21.52 -9.79 15.93
C ALA A 327 20.85 -10.33 17.20
N VAL A 328 19.82 -11.16 17.03
CA VAL A 328 19.16 -11.86 18.13
C VAL A 328 19.51 -13.34 17.99
N ALA A 329 19.83 -13.99 19.10
CA ALA A 329 19.98 -15.44 19.09
C ALA A 329 18.63 -16.05 18.66
N GLY A 330 18.61 -16.63 17.46
CA GLY A 330 17.40 -17.29 16.95
C GLY A 330 17.02 -18.49 17.83
N PRO A 331 15.75 -18.93 17.80
CA PRO A 331 15.41 -20.24 18.34
C PRO A 331 16.28 -21.29 17.62
N ASP A 332 16.98 -22.10 18.39
CA ASP A 332 17.89 -23.13 17.92
C ASP A 332 17.16 -24.06 16.93
N ARG A 333 17.39 -23.86 15.62
CA ARG A 333 16.77 -24.66 14.56
C ARG A 333 17.40 -26.06 14.45
N THR A 334 18.33 -26.44 15.32
CA THR A 334 19.00 -27.76 15.28
C THR A 334 18.23 -28.90 15.95
N ARG A 335 17.06 -28.65 16.55
CA ARG A 335 16.14 -29.73 16.98
C ARG A 335 15.01 -29.96 15.98
N SER A 336 15.35 -30.33 14.75
CA SER A 336 14.44 -31.12 13.93
C SER A 336 14.35 -32.52 14.55
N ALA A 337 13.21 -32.85 15.15
CA ALA A 337 12.90 -34.23 15.52
C ALA A 337 13.07 -35.13 14.28
N PRO A 338 13.70 -36.32 14.40
CA PRO A 338 13.85 -37.20 13.26
C PRO A 338 12.48 -37.57 12.70
N LEU A 339 12.31 -37.42 11.38
CA LEU A 339 11.14 -37.94 10.68
C LEU A 339 10.99 -39.42 11.03
N ALA A 340 9.85 -39.79 11.62
CA ALA A 340 9.50 -41.17 11.84
C ALA A 340 9.45 -41.89 10.48
N ALA A 341 10.25 -42.94 10.34
CA ALA A 341 10.25 -43.79 9.17
C ALA A 341 8.85 -44.37 8.93
N PRO A 342 8.42 -44.51 7.66
CA PRO A 342 7.13 -45.10 7.35
C PRO A 342 7.12 -46.57 7.82
N ARG A 343 6.11 -46.94 8.61
CA ARG A 343 5.85 -48.34 8.95
C ARG A 343 5.34 -49.05 7.69
N GLY A 344 6.09 -50.06 7.25
CA GLY A 344 5.64 -51.04 6.28
C GLY A 344 4.65 -52.03 6.88
#